data_AF-A0A1I2NA90-F1
#
_entry.id   AF-A0A1I2NA90-F1
#
_cell.length_a   1.000
_cell.length_b   1.000
_cell.length_c   1.000
_cell.angle_alpha   90.00
_cell.angle_beta   90.00
_cell.angle_gamma   90.00
#
_symmetry.space_group_name_H-M   'P 1'
#
loop_
_entity.id
_entity.type
_entity.pdbx_description
1 polymer ?
#
loop_
_entity_poly.entity_id
_entity_poly.type
_entity_poly.pdbx_seq_one_letter_code
_entity_poly.pdbx_strand_id
1 'polypeptide(L)'
;MKVVTEEGTLVMPAFSPDYSDPSRWDNPPVPETWWPVIREAMPAYDPQYTPTWNMGKIVEVFRTMPKVKRSRHPSFSFAAWGRDADAVIEGHSLDFPLGERSPLARIYERAGWVLLIGVGFDNNTSFHLAEHRLGTRPVHLEGAPLLVEGERRWVTYRDIQLMTERFEELGADFERTGKVRVSRIGLGEVRLFPQRAAVDFALEWFRRREADPAAMIGD
;
A
#
# COMPACT_ATOMS: atom_id res chain seq x y z
N MET A 1 -0.32 4.48 -19.58
CA MET A 1 0.03 3.49 -20.62
C MET A 1 0.72 4.10 -21.84
N LYS A 2 0.15 5.07 -22.57
CA LYS A 2 0.81 5.67 -23.76
C LYS A 2 2.23 6.23 -23.51
N VAL A 3 2.44 6.91 -22.38
CA VAL A 3 3.76 7.48 -22.01
C VAL A 3 4.75 6.40 -21.54
N VAL A 4 4.28 5.47 -20.71
CA VAL A 4 5.11 4.39 -20.13
C VAL A 4 5.44 3.31 -21.16
N THR A 5 4.55 3.09 -22.13
CA THR A 5 4.58 2.04 -23.16
C THR A 5 4.60 0.62 -22.57
N GLU A 6 4.49 -0.42 -23.40
CA GLU A 6 4.58 -1.81 -22.93
C GLU A 6 6.00 -2.17 -22.44
N GLU A 7 7.02 -1.38 -22.82
CA GLU A 7 8.41 -1.52 -22.34
C GLU A 7 8.61 -1.04 -20.89
N GLY A 8 7.69 -0.22 -20.39
CA GLY A 8 7.68 0.19 -18.99
C GLY A 8 6.67 -0.62 -18.17
N THR A 9 6.61 -0.32 -16.88
CA THR A 9 5.66 -0.96 -15.95
C THR A 9 4.93 0.12 -15.15
N LEU A 10 3.60 0.04 -15.10
CA LEU A 10 2.74 0.89 -14.30
C LEU A 10 2.14 0.07 -13.17
N VAL A 11 2.23 0.58 -11.94
CA VAL A 11 1.74 -0.11 -10.74
C VAL A 11 0.90 0.87 -9.92
N MET A 12 -0.22 0.41 -9.37
CA MET A 12 -1.08 1.17 -8.47
C MET A 12 -1.44 0.32 -7.25
N PRO A 13 -1.47 0.88 -6.03
CA PRO A 13 -2.13 0.21 -4.91
C PRO A 13 -3.60 -0.02 -5.28
N ALA A 14 -4.09 -1.21 -5.01
CA ALA A 14 -5.46 -1.64 -5.27
C ALA A 14 -6.03 -2.25 -3.98
N PHE A 15 -5.99 -1.48 -2.91
CA PHE A 15 -6.31 -1.97 -1.57
C PHE A 15 -7.80 -2.24 -1.39
N SER A 16 -8.09 -3.21 -0.53
CA SER A 16 -9.42 -3.62 -0.05
C SER A 16 -9.34 -3.87 1.47
N PRO A 17 -8.98 -2.87 2.30
CA PRO A 17 -8.92 -2.98 3.76
C PRO A 17 -10.25 -3.38 4.42
N ASP A 18 -11.37 -3.30 3.71
CA ASP A 18 -12.66 -3.86 4.12
C ASP A 18 -12.68 -5.40 4.14
N TYR A 19 -11.70 -6.06 3.50
CA TYR A 19 -11.42 -7.49 3.66
C TYR A 19 -10.42 -7.70 4.80
N SER A 20 -10.86 -7.39 6.02
CA SER A 20 -10.09 -7.51 7.26
C SER A 20 -10.96 -7.97 8.42
N ASP A 21 -10.37 -8.15 9.61
CA ASP A 21 -11.13 -8.56 10.78
C ASP A 21 -12.06 -7.43 11.28
N PRO A 22 -13.37 -7.68 11.43
CA PRO A 22 -14.33 -6.64 11.82
C PRO A 22 -14.09 -6.06 13.22
N SER A 23 -13.31 -6.74 14.07
CA SER A 23 -12.87 -6.20 15.37
C SER A 23 -11.89 -5.02 15.27
N ARG A 24 -11.36 -4.78 14.06
CA ARG A 24 -10.45 -3.67 13.77
C ARG A 24 -11.15 -2.50 13.08
N TRP A 25 -12.42 -2.65 12.72
CA TRP A 25 -13.13 -1.60 12.00
C TRP A 25 -13.54 -0.48 12.94
N ASP A 26 -13.22 0.75 12.55
CA ASP A 26 -13.47 1.97 13.32
C ASP A 26 -14.20 3.05 12.51
N ASN A 27 -14.33 2.89 11.19
CA ASN A 27 -14.87 3.90 10.27
C ASN A 27 -15.90 3.35 9.27
N PRO A 28 -17.10 2.93 9.72
CA PRO A 28 -17.55 2.87 11.11
C PRO A 28 -17.24 1.50 11.76
N PRO A 29 -17.27 1.40 13.10
CA PRO A 29 -17.28 0.11 13.77
C PRO A 29 -18.63 -0.60 13.58
N VAL A 30 -18.62 -1.93 13.78
CA VAL A 30 -19.84 -2.77 13.80
C VAL A 30 -20.00 -3.46 15.16
N PRO A 31 -21.23 -3.81 15.60
CA PRO A 31 -21.44 -4.49 16.86
C PRO A 31 -20.62 -5.77 16.99
N GLU A 32 -20.04 -6.03 18.16
CA GLU A 32 -19.20 -7.22 18.38
C GLU A 32 -19.95 -8.53 18.12
N THR A 33 -21.26 -8.53 18.37
CA THR A 33 -22.15 -9.67 18.09
C THR A 33 -22.22 -10.03 16.61
N TRP A 34 -21.85 -9.13 15.70
CA TRP A 34 -21.83 -9.37 14.25
C TRP A 34 -20.51 -9.97 13.77
N TRP A 35 -19.41 -9.84 14.55
CA TRP A 35 -18.09 -10.27 14.11
C TRP A 35 -18.02 -11.75 13.69
N PRO A 36 -18.59 -12.72 14.44
CA PRO A 36 -18.56 -14.12 14.01
C PRO A 36 -19.27 -14.34 12.67
N VAL A 37 -20.44 -13.73 12.48
CA VAL A 37 -21.23 -13.84 11.25
C VAL A 37 -20.51 -13.22 10.06
N ILE A 38 -19.86 -12.07 10.25
CA ILE A 38 -19.04 -11.44 9.22
C ILE A 38 -17.86 -12.34 8.84
N ARG A 39 -17.12 -12.87 9.82
CA ARG A 39 -15.99 -13.80 9.57
C ARG A 39 -16.44 -15.10 8.91
N GLU A 40 -17.68 -15.53 9.09
CA GLU A 40 -18.25 -16.71 8.44
C GLU A 40 -18.73 -16.43 7.02
N ALA A 41 -19.44 -15.32 6.80
CA ALA A 41 -20.15 -15.04 5.56
C ALA A 41 -19.39 -14.17 4.56
N MET A 42 -18.36 -13.41 4.97
CA MET A 42 -17.60 -12.54 4.06
C MET A 42 -17.00 -13.37 2.92
N PRO A 43 -17.25 -13.04 1.64
CA PRO A 43 -16.70 -13.76 0.50
C PRO A 43 -15.17 -13.79 0.53
N ALA A 44 -14.55 -14.85 0.00
CA ALA A 44 -13.11 -14.85 -0.18
C ALA A 44 -12.67 -13.75 -1.15
N TYR A 45 -11.53 -13.13 -0.87
CA TYR A 45 -10.88 -12.20 -1.79
C TYR A 45 -10.59 -12.90 -3.12
N ASP A 46 -10.92 -12.22 -4.22
CA ASP A 46 -10.51 -12.60 -5.56
C ASP A 46 -9.95 -11.38 -6.31
N PRO A 47 -8.72 -11.45 -6.83
CA PRO A 47 -8.10 -10.31 -7.52
C PRO A 47 -8.90 -9.82 -8.73
N GLN A 48 -9.73 -10.67 -9.34
CA GLN A 48 -10.53 -10.34 -10.51
C GLN A 48 -11.70 -9.41 -10.18
N TYR A 49 -12.43 -9.67 -9.09
CA TYR A 49 -13.70 -8.99 -8.83
C TYR A 49 -13.78 -8.23 -7.50
N THR A 50 -12.96 -8.53 -6.49
CA THR A 50 -13.01 -7.80 -5.22
C THR A 50 -12.77 -6.31 -5.48
N PRO A 51 -13.70 -5.40 -5.11
CA PRO A 51 -13.53 -3.97 -5.32
C PRO A 51 -12.31 -3.41 -4.62
N THR A 52 -11.86 -2.21 -5.01
CA THR A 52 -10.97 -1.43 -4.14
C THR A 52 -11.76 -0.57 -3.18
N TRP A 53 -11.16 -0.25 -2.04
CA TRP A 53 -11.72 0.66 -1.06
C TRP A 53 -10.87 1.92 -0.96
N ASN A 54 -11.49 3.08 -1.21
CA ASN A 54 -10.86 4.40 -1.13
C ASN A 54 -9.57 4.62 -1.97
N MET A 55 -9.39 3.85 -3.06
CA MET A 55 -8.24 4.03 -3.99
C MET A 55 -8.53 5.00 -5.13
N GLY A 56 -9.80 5.38 -5.33
CA GLY A 56 -10.24 6.31 -6.36
C GLY A 56 -10.60 5.65 -7.70
N LYS A 57 -11.38 6.38 -8.51
CA LYS A 57 -11.95 5.87 -9.78
C LYS A 57 -10.88 5.41 -10.79
N ILE A 58 -9.71 6.04 -10.80
CA ILE A 58 -8.63 5.70 -11.73
C ILE A 58 -8.14 4.27 -11.46
N VAL A 59 -7.88 3.94 -10.19
CA VAL A 59 -7.43 2.61 -9.78
C VAL A 59 -8.50 1.56 -10.08
N GLU A 60 -9.77 1.87 -9.79
CA GLU A 60 -10.88 0.94 -9.99
C GLU A 60 -11.10 0.60 -11.47
N VAL A 61 -10.95 1.58 -12.36
CA VAL A 61 -10.95 1.31 -13.81
C VAL A 61 -9.67 0.59 -14.21
N PHE A 62 -8.50 1.05 -13.77
CA PHE A 62 -7.20 0.49 -14.13
C PHE A 62 -7.13 -1.02 -13.83
N ARG A 63 -7.53 -1.48 -12.64
CA ARG A 63 -7.45 -2.90 -12.27
C ARG A 63 -8.28 -3.83 -13.16
N THR A 64 -9.24 -3.30 -13.92
CA THR A 64 -10.11 -4.06 -14.83
C THR A 64 -9.70 -3.94 -16.30
N MET A 65 -8.69 -3.11 -16.62
CA MET A 65 -8.26 -2.94 -18.01
C MET A 65 -7.56 -4.20 -18.55
N PRO A 66 -7.63 -4.45 -19.88
CA PRO A 66 -6.94 -5.57 -20.49
C PRO A 66 -5.45 -5.62 -20.14
N LYS A 67 -4.94 -6.84 -19.88
CA LYS A 67 -3.55 -7.13 -19.50
C LYS A 67 -3.10 -6.57 -18.15
N VAL A 68 -3.96 -5.89 -17.39
CA VAL A 68 -3.65 -5.51 -16.00
C VAL A 68 -3.82 -6.74 -15.13
N LYS A 69 -2.88 -6.97 -14.22
CA LYS A 69 -2.87 -8.08 -13.27
C LYS A 69 -2.87 -7.53 -11.84
N ARG A 70 -3.35 -8.29 -10.86
CA ARG A 70 -3.41 -7.87 -9.45
C ARG A 70 -2.79 -8.93 -8.54
N SER A 71 -1.98 -8.50 -7.57
CA SER A 71 -1.40 -9.41 -6.56
C SER A 71 -2.48 -10.01 -5.66
N ARG A 72 -2.16 -11.12 -5.01
CA ARG A 72 -3.14 -11.96 -4.30
C ARG A 72 -3.42 -11.58 -2.85
N HIS A 73 -2.91 -10.44 -2.37
CA HIS A 73 -3.10 -10.05 -0.97
C HIS A 73 -4.53 -9.51 -0.73
N PRO A 74 -5.27 -10.01 0.27
CA PRO A 74 -6.68 -9.67 0.46
C PRO A 74 -6.93 -8.19 0.78
N SER A 75 -6.06 -7.56 1.57
CA SER A 75 -6.24 -6.16 2.00
C SER A 75 -5.35 -5.16 1.24
N PHE A 76 -4.06 -5.46 1.06
CA PHE A 76 -3.06 -4.56 0.49
C PHE A 76 -2.59 -4.92 -0.94
N SER A 77 -3.46 -5.46 -1.79
CA SER A 77 -3.06 -5.83 -3.17
C SER A 77 -2.63 -4.63 -4.05
N PHE A 78 -1.91 -4.93 -5.12
CA PHE A 78 -1.44 -3.97 -6.12
C PHE A 78 -1.83 -4.45 -7.51
N ALA A 79 -2.29 -3.53 -8.36
CA ALA A 79 -2.52 -3.76 -9.77
C ALA A 79 -1.30 -3.31 -10.60
N ALA A 80 -0.89 -4.09 -11.59
CA ALA A 80 0.28 -3.82 -12.42
C ALA A 80 0.03 -4.13 -13.91
N TRP A 81 0.69 -3.38 -14.78
CA TRP A 81 0.64 -3.52 -16.23
C TRP A 81 1.98 -3.20 -16.87
N GLY A 82 2.31 -3.88 -17.96
CA GLY A 82 3.54 -3.68 -18.73
C GLY A 82 4.57 -4.76 -18.48
N ARG A 83 5.82 -4.52 -18.93
CA ARG A 83 6.87 -5.53 -19.07
C ARG A 83 7.12 -6.37 -17.82
N ASP A 84 7.20 -5.72 -16.66
CA ASP A 84 7.59 -6.35 -15.39
C ASP A 84 6.40 -6.57 -14.45
N ALA A 85 5.16 -6.49 -14.96
CA ALA A 85 3.95 -6.56 -14.12
C ALA A 85 3.91 -7.81 -13.24
N ASP A 86 4.16 -8.99 -13.82
CA ASP A 86 4.21 -10.27 -13.09
C ASP A 86 5.28 -10.26 -12.02
N ALA A 87 6.51 -9.90 -12.38
CA ALA A 87 7.65 -9.90 -11.47
C ALA A 87 7.49 -8.90 -10.30
N VAL A 88 6.62 -7.91 -10.43
CA VAL A 88 6.30 -6.97 -9.34
C VAL A 88 5.24 -7.53 -8.39
N ILE A 89 4.23 -8.25 -8.88
CA ILE A 89 3.06 -8.65 -8.09
C ILE A 89 3.09 -10.11 -7.61
N GLU A 90 3.90 -10.96 -8.25
CA GLU A 90 4.04 -12.38 -7.90
C GLU A 90 4.77 -12.56 -6.56
N GLY A 91 4.41 -13.60 -5.83
CA GLY A 91 5.00 -13.91 -4.54
C GLY A 91 4.66 -12.90 -3.43
N HIS A 92 3.63 -12.08 -3.61
CA HIS A 92 3.15 -11.14 -2.59
C HIS A 92 2.77 -11.90 -1.31
N SER A 93 3.60 -11.73 -0.29
CA SER A 93 3.45 -12.39 1.01
C SER A 93 2.17 -11.95 1.72
N LEU A 94 1.50 -12.90 2.40
CA LEU A 94 0.38 -12.60 3.28
C LEU A 94 0.86 -11.93 4.58
N ASP A 95 1.92 -12.47 5.19
CA ASP A 95 2.59 -11.80 6.31
C ASP A 95 3.36 -10.56 5.81
N PHE A 96 3.28 -9.46 6.56
CA PHE A 96 3.99 -8.19 6.30
C PHE A 96 3.80 -7.69 4.86
N PRO A 97 2.56 -7.43 4.44
CA PRO A 97 2.18 -7.21 3.06
C PRO A 97 2.79 -5.99 2.38
N LEU A 98 3.30 -5.02 3.14
CA LEU A 98 3.99 -3.85 2.57
C LEU A 98 5.52 -3.90 2.81
N GLY A 99 6.03 -5.04 3.29
CA GLY A 99 7.45 -5.27 3.63
C GLY A 99 8.30 -5.84 2.49
N GLU A 100 9.36 -6.58 2.83
CA GLU A 100 10.38 -7.05 1.87
C GLU A 100 9.88 -8.09 0.85
N ARG A 101 8.74 -8.73 1.10
CA ARG A 101 8.09 -9.67 0.16
C ARG A 101 6.82 -9.08 -0.47
N SER A 102 6.81 -7.76 -0.64
CA SER A 102 5.70 -7.01 -1.24
C SER A 102 6.06 -6.43 -2.62
N PRO A 103 5.06 -5.98 -3.38
CA PRO A 103 5.28 -5.15 -4.57
C PRO A 103 6.10 -3.89 -4.30
N LEU A 104 6.03 -3.27 -3.11
CA LEU A 104 6.83 -2.10 -2.79
C LEU A 104 8.33 -2.41 -2.84
N ALA A 105 8.75 -3.55 -2.29
CA ALA A 105 10.14 -4.01 -2.35
C ALA A 105 10.58 -4.34 -3.78
N ARG A 106 9.69 -4.93 -4.60
CA ARG A 106 9.99 -5.21 -6.01
C ARG A 106 10.17 -3.94 -6.85
N ILE A 107 9.37 -2.90 -6.60
CA ILE A 107 9.55 -1.57 -7.20
C ILE A 107 10.87 -0.96 -6.74
N TYR A 108 11.21 -1.12 -5.45
CA TYR A 108 12.45 -0.61 -4.88
C TYR A 108 13.65 -1.26 -5.58
N GLU A 109 13.69 -2.59 -5.68
CA GLU A 109 14.74 -3.35 -6.37
C GLU A 109 14.91 -2.94 -7.85
N ARG A 110 13.86 -2.45 -8.50
CA ARG A 110 13.87 -2.04 -9.92
C ARG A 110 14.14 -0.55 -10.14
N ALA A 111 14.51 0.18 -9.08
CA ALA A 111 14.70 1.64 -9.15
C ALA A 111 13.47 2.37 -9.70
N GLY A 112 12.27 1.91 -9.29
CA GLY A 112 11.01 2.51 -9.70
C GLY A 112 10.80 3.94 -9.22
N TRP A 113 9.74 4.56 -9.73
CA TRP A 113 9.37 5.94 -9.46
C TRP A 113 7.97 6.00 -8.87
N VAL A 114 7.73 6.98 -8.00
CA VAL A 114 6.41 7.30 -7.46
C VAL A 114 5.89 8.54 -8.17
N LEU A 115 4.63 8.50 -8.58
CA LEU A 115 3.91 9.61 -9.18
C LEU A 115 2.65 9.89 -8.34
N LEU A 116 2.60 11.04 -7.69
CA LEU A 116 1.42 11.53 -6.97
C LEU A 116 0.69 12.52 -7.87
N ILE A 117 -0.60 12.31 -8.14
CA ILE A 117 -1.40 13.17 -9.03
C ILE A 117 -2.59 13.71 -8.23
N GLY A 118 -2.55 15.00 -7.87
CA GLY A 118 -3.62 15.66 -7.14
C GLY A 118 -3.82 15.14 -5.71
N VAL A 119 -2.83 14.43 -5.16
CA VAL A 119 -2.83 13.89 -3.78
C VAL A 119 -1.53 14.29 -3.07
N GLY A 120 -1.61 14.32 -1.74
CA GLY A 120 -0.48 14.58 -0.85
C GLY A 120 0.40 13.36 -0.62
N PHE A 121 1.37 13.53 0.28
CA PHE A 121 2.26 12.45 0.69
C PHE A 121 1.61 11.48 1.67
N ASP A 122 0.51 11.86 2.33
CA ASP A 122 -0.39 10.99 3.08
C ASP A 122 -0.84 9.76 2.27
N ASN A 123 -0.94 9.92 0.95
CA ASN A 123 -1.29 8.86 0.00
C ASN A 123 -0.08 8.11 -0.58
N ASN A 124 1.15 8.39 -0.14
CA ASN A 124 2.35 7.70 -0.62
C ASN A 124 2.60 6.37 0.10
N THR A 125 1.98 5.31 -0.41
CA THR A 125 2.12 3.93 0.09
C THR A 125 3.58 3.46 0.21
N SER A 126 4.52 4.01 -0.56
CA SER A 126 5.91 3.55 -0.53
C SER A 126 6.60 3.80 0.82
N PHE A 127 6.13 4.76 1.61
CA PHE A 127 6.70 5.01 2.94
C PHE A 127 6.47 3.85 3.91
N HIS A 128 5.44 3.02 3.74
CA HIS A 128 5.23 1.83 4.57
C HIS A 128 6.38 0.82 4.47
N LEU A 129 7.07 0.73 3.32
CA LEU A 129 8.26 -0.12 3.21
C LEU A 129 9.36 0.33 4.18
N ALA A 130 9.49 1.62 4.44
CA ALA A 130 10.43 2.14 5.42
C ALA A 130 10.01 1.78 6.86
N GLU A 131 8.70 1.78 7.16
CA GLU A 131 8.20 1.34 8.47
C GLU A 131 8.51 -0.15 8.72
N HIS A 132 8.36 -1.00 7.70
CA HIS A 132 8.77 -2.41 7.80
C HIS A 132 10.28 -2.58 8.01
N ARG A 133 11.10 -1.75 7.35
CA ARG A 133 12.57 -1.77 7.49
C ARG A 133 13.07 -1.21 8.81
N LEU A 134 12.27 -0.36 9.46
CA LEU A 134 12.59 0.20 10.76
C LEU A 134 12.62 -0.91 11.83
N GLY A 135 11.68 -1.86 11.75
CA GLY A 135 11.68 -3.08 12.57
C GLY A 135 11.29 -2.88 14.04
N THR A 136 10.92 -1.67 14.43
CA THR A 136 10.51 -1.30 15.80
C THR A 136 9.00 -1.28 15.99
N ARG A 137 8.22 -1.33 14.90
CA ARG A 137 6.76 -1.25 14.94
C ARG A 137 6.15 -2.48 15.62
N PRO A 138 5.13 -2.31 16.48
CA PRO A 138 4.41 -3.43 17.08
C PRO A 138 3.82 -4.35 16.01
N VAL A 139 3.99 -5.65 16.19
CA VAL A 139 3.37 -6.67 15.34
C VAL A 139 2.01 -7.05 15.90
N HIS A 140 1.02 -7.17 15.04
CA HIS A 140 -0.31 -7.67 15.39
C HIS A 140 -0.76 -8.75 14.42
N LEU A 141 -1.83 -9.46 14.80
CA LEU A 141 -2.51 -10.40 13.93
C LEU A 141 -3.67 -9.71 13.22
N GLU A 142 -3.81 -10.01 11.94
CA GLU A 142 -4.95 -9.68 11.08
C GLU A 142 -5.61 -10.95 10.56
N GLY A 143 -6.81 -10.80 10.00
CA GLY A 143 -7.57 -11.91 9.44
C GLY A 143 -8.31 -11.51 8.17
N ALA A 144 -8.34 -12.40 7.18
CA ALA A 144 -9.08 -12.18 5.95
C ALA A 144 -9.60 -13.50 5.34
N PRO A 145 -10.71 -13.46 4.58
CA PRO A 145 -11.23 -14.63 3.89
C PRO A 145 -10.46 -14.89 2.59
N LEU A 146 -9.90 -16.08 2.45
CA LEU A 146 -9.14 -16.50 1.27
C LEU A 146 -9.61 -17.86 0.76
N LEU A 147 -9.37 -18.13 -0.53
CA LEU A 147 -9.48 -19.49 -1.07
C LEU A 147 -8.18 -20.25 -0.82
N VAL A 148 -8.24 -21.28 0.01
CA VAL A 148 -7.15 -22.21 0.29
C VAL A 148 -7.58 -23.57 -0.25
N GLU A 149 -6.86 -24.10 -1.23
CA GLU A 149 -7.19 -25.38 -1.89
C GLU A 149 -8.60 -25.42 -2.50
N GLY A 150 -9.11 -24.27 -2.95
CA GLY A 150 -10.45 -24.12 -3.52
C GLY A 150 -11.56 -23.91 -2.50
N GLU A 151 -11.26 -23.95 -1.20
CA GLU A 151 -12.23 -23.72 -0.13
C GLU A 151 -12.03 -22.35 0.52
N ARG A 152 -13.13 -21.67 0.83
CA ARG A 152 -13.10 -20.42 1.59
C ARG A 152 -12.70 -20.68 3.03
N ARG A 153 -11.58 -20.12 3.47
CA ARG A 153 -11.07 -20.18 4.85
C ARG A 153 -10.77 -18.77 5.37
N TRP A 154 -11.05 -18.55 6.64
CA TRP A 154 -10.55 -17.38 7.36
C TRP A 154 -9.08 -17.63 7.71
N VAL A 155 -8.17 -16.83 7.17
CA VAL A 155 -6.73 -16.99 7.37
C VAL A 155 -6.22 -15.83 8.21
N THR A 156 -5.50 -16.17 9.27
CA THR A 156 -4.81 -15.21 10.13
C THR A 156 -3.37 -15.03 9.67
N TYR A 157 -2.89 -13.79 9.70
CA TYR A 157 -1.53 -13.43 9.30
C TYR A 157 -0.99 -12.28 10.16
N ARG A 158 0.31 -12.00 10.04
CA ARG A 158 0.98 -10.95 10.80
C ARG A 158 1.16 -9.68 9.99
N ASP A 159 1.00 -8.54 10.64
CA ASP A 159 1.43 -7.25 10.10
C ASP A 159 1.97 -6.34 11.20
N ILE A 160 2.57 -5.22 10.82
CA ILE A 160 2.97 -4.14 11.73
C ILE A 160 1.86 -3.11 11.85
N GLN A 161 1.80 -2.41 12.98
CA GLN A 161 0.97 -1.21 13.08
C GLN A 161 1.53 -0.10 12.18
N LEU A 162 0.86 0.14 11.05
CA LEU A 162 1.19 1.20 10.10
C LEU A 162 0.80 2.56 10.67
N MET A 163 1.55 3.61 10.31
CA MET A 163 1.27 4.99 10.73
C MET A 163 1.37 5.93 9.54
N THR A 164 0.27 6.59 9.19
CA THR A 164 0.21 7.53 8.06
C THR A 164 0.12 8.99 8.51
N GLU A 165 -0.11 9.27 9.79
CA GLU A 165 -0.45 10.59 10.33
C GLU A 165 0.64 11.63 10.04
N ARG A 166 1.90 11.18 9.96
CA ARG A 166 3.06 12.05 9.72
C ARG A 166 3.61 11.96 8.29
N PHE A 167 2.92 11.29 7.38
CA PHE A 167 3.40 11.15 5.99
C PHE A 167 3.46 12.50 5.26
N GLU A 168 2.56 13.45 5.56
CA GLU A 168 2.66 14.81 5.03
C GLU A 168 3.91 15.54 5.50
N GLU A 169 4.20 15.49 6.80
CA GLU A 169 5.40 16.11 7.38
C GLU A 169 6.68 15.48 6.82
N LEU A 170 6.74 14.15 6.79
CA LEU A 170 7.81 13.37 6.17
C LEU A 170 8.00 13.74 4.70
N GLY A 171 6.90 13.84 3.96
CA GLY A 171 6.88 14.21 2.55
C GLY A 171 7.41 15.61 2.29
N ALA A 172 6.98 16.58 3.09
CA ALA A 172 7.46 17.96 3.01
C ALA A 172 8.97 18.05 3.30
N ASP A 173 9.47 17.31 4.30
CA ASP A 173 10.90 17.20 4.58
C ASP A 173 11.67 16.54 3.43
N PHE A 174 11.09 15.52 2.79
CA PHE A 174 11.69 14.87 1.62
C PHE A 174 11.74 15.81 0.42
N GLU A 175 10.69 16.60 0.18
CA GLU A 175 10.62 17.56 -0.92
C GLU A 175 11.72 18.64 -0.81
N ARG A 176 12.04 19.09 0.41
CA ARG A 176 13.16 20.03 0.69
C ARG A 176 14.53 19.51 0.29
N THR A 177 14.70 18.20 0.07
CA THR A 177 15.96 17.62 -0.42
C THR A 177 16.24 17.91 -1.89
N GLY A 178 15.26 18.46 -2.63
CA GLY A 178 15.37 18.73 -4.07
C GLY A 178 15.23 17.48 -4.95
N LYS A 179 14.88 16.32 -4.38
CA LYS A 179 14.72 15.05 -5.10
C LYS A 179 13.33 14.87 -5.73
N VAL A 180 12.39 15.76 -5.44
CA VAL A 180 11.01 15.72 -5.92
C VAL A 180 10.83 16.70 -7.07
N ARG A 181 10.32 16.21 -8.20
CA ARG A 181 9.92 17.06 -9.32
C ARG A 181 8.45 17.42 -9.17
N VAL A 182 8.16 18.72 -9.04
CA VAL A 182 6.81 19.24 -8.93
C VAL A 182 6.37 19.83 -10.28
N SER A 183 5.16 19.49 -10.72
CA SER A 183 4.54 20.02 -11.93
C SER A 183 3.02 20.04 -11.79
N ARG A 184 2.30 20.27 -12.90
CA ARG A 184 0.83 20.26 -12.93
C ARG A 184 0.30 19.42 -14.08
N ILE A 185 -0.80 18.70 -13.84
CA ILE A 185 -1.64 18.11 -14.88
C ILE A 185 -3.03 18.73 -14.72
N GLY A 186 -3.39 19.62 -15.64
CA GLY A 186 -4.57 20.48 -15.49
C GLY A 186 -4.48 21.32 -14.21
N LEU A 187 -5.49 21.21 -13.35
CA LEU A 187 -5.52 21.91 -12.07
C LEU A 187 -4.79 21.16 -10.94
N GLY A 188 -4.50 19.87 -11.11
CA GLY A 188 -3.85 19.05 -10.09
C GLY A 188 -2.34 19.24 -10.06
N GLU A 189 -1.78 19.42 -8.86
CA GLU A 189 -0.35 19.35 -8.62
C GLU A 189 0.14 17.90 -8.73
N VAL A 190 1.34 17.73 -9.26
CA VAL A 190 1.93 16.42 -9.53
C VAL A 190 3.34 16.37 -8.98
N ARG A 191 3.65 15.29 -8.25
CA ARG A 191 4.99 15.01 -7.73
C ARG A 191 5.53 13.73 -8.35
N LEU A 192 6.76 13.78 -8.88
CA LEU A 192 7.47 12.62 -9.42
C LEU A 192 8.85 12.50 -8.76
N PHE A 193 9.15 11.33 -8.20
CA PHE A 193 10.43 11.08 -7.50
C PHE A 193 10.85 9.60 -7.52
N PRO A 194 12.15 9.29 -7.37
CA PRO A 194 12.62 7.91 -7.25
C PRO A 194 12.11 7.28 -5.95
N GLN A 195 11.49 6.09 -6.04
CA GLN A 195 10.93 5.41 -4.88
C GLN A 195 12.02 5.05 -3.85
N ARG A 196 13.19 4.58 -4.32
CA ARG A 196 14.33 4.27 -3.43
C ARG A 196 14.71 5.45 -2.55
N ALA A 197 14.85 6.63 -3.16
CA ALA A 197 15.24 7.82 -2.44
C ALA A 197 14.21 8.23 -1.38
N ALA A 198 12.91 8.04 -1.65
CA ALA A 198 11.84 8.31 -0.71
C ALA A 198 11.83 7.31 0.45
N VAL A 199 11.98 6.01 0.17
CA VAL A 199 12.03 4.94 1.19
C VAL A 199 13.25 5.11 2.11
N ASP A 200 14.43 5.35 1.53
CA ASP A 200 15.67 5.52 2.30
C ASP A 200 15.59 6.77 3.18
N PHE A 201 15.05 7.87 2.65
CA PHE A 201 14.82 9.08 3.42
C PHE A 201 13.84 8.85 4.57
N ALA A 202 12.72 8.17 4.31
CA ALA A 202 11.71 7.86 5.32
C ALA A 202 12.29 7.00 6.45
N LEU A 203 13.12 6.00 6.15
CA LEU A 203 13.75 5.17 7.16
C LEU A 203 14.63 6.00 8.11
N GLU A 204 15.48 6.88 7.58
CA GLU A 204 16.32 7.77 8.39
C GLU A 204 15.51 8.84 9.12
N TRP A 205 14.40 9.28 8.53
CA TRP A 205 13.47 10.23 9.15
C TRP A 205 12.77 9.63 10.37
N PHE A 206 12.33 8.36 10.28
CA PHE A 206 11.75 7.64 11.41
C PHE A 206 12.78 7.36 12.51
N ARG A 207 13.97 6.86 12.15
CA ARG A 207 15.07 6.59 13.10
C ARG A 207 15.41 7.80 13.96
N ARG A 208 15.49 8.99 13.36
CA ARG A 208 15.78 10.23 14.09
C ARG A 208 14.71 10.60 15.10
N ARG A 209 13.44 10.32 14.82
CA ARG A 209 12.32 10.63 15.71
C ARG A 209 12.11 9.60 16.80
N GLU A 210 12.43 8.34 16.54
CA GLU A 210 12.45 7.33 17.61
C GLU A 210 13.61 7.54 18.59
N ALA A 211 14.74 8.07 18.11
CA ALA A 211 15.87 8.44 18.95
C ALA A 211 15.62 9.70 19.81
N ASP A 212 14.61 10.50 19.47
CA ASP A 212 14.21 11.70 20.22
C ASP A 212 12.69 11.70 20.52
N PRO A 213 12.26 11.05 21.61
CA PRO A 213 10.86 10.96 21.99
C PRO A 213 10.17 12.32 22.22
N ALA A 214 10.94 13.39 22.48
CA ALA A 214 10.38 14.74 22.61
C ALA A 214 9.85 15.28 21.25
N ALA A 215 10.35 14.76 20.13
CA ALA A 215 9.89 15.09 18.76
C ALA A 215 8.70 14.22 18.27
N MET A 216 8.24 13.26 19.10
CA MET A 216 7.09 12.39 18.82
C MET A 216 5.78 12.88 19.47
N ILE A 217 5.84 13.88 20.36
CA ILE A 217 4.71 14.43 21.12
C ILE A 217 4.48 15.93 20.78
N GLY A 218 5.17 16.45 19.76
CA GLY A 218 5.09 17.88 19.39
C GLY A 218 3.98 18.21 18.39
N ASP A 219 3.01 18.97 18.91
CA ASP A 219 1.88 19.73 18.33
C ASP A 219 0.65 18.97 17.77
#